data_AF-A0A0D7EJX5-F1
#
_entry.id   AF-A0A0D7EJX5-F1
#
_cell.length_a   1.000
_cell.length_b   1.000
_cell.length_c   1.000
_cell.angle_alpha   90.00
_cell.angle_beta   90.00
_cell.angle_gamma   90.00
#
_symmetry.space_group_name_H-M   'P 1'
#
loop_
_entity.id
_entity.type
_entity.pdbx_description
1 polymer ?
#
loop_
_entity_poly.entity_id
_entity_poly.type
_entity_poly.pdbx_seq_one_letter_code
_entity_poly.pdbx_strand_id
1 'polypeptide(L)'
;MEAKTMSHSNSSTHLVAHARTVRFGGDDGDPAAWSTGESIAGYAFETALCLVESQSPLLRPAERSEAAGDIAQRHTQALSSRIWQLARLLDHVDGTFDADETRVLLQAAARVTSELITMFGPAAERRAIDATVSHAERGSAADCLARARQLAQRISTAAAGLAPIRFAA
;
A
#
# COMPACT_ATOMS: atom_id res chain seq x y z
N MET A 1 4.88 44.88 -25.85
CA MET A 1 4.60 45.48 -24.53
C MET A 1 3.59 44.60 -23.83
N GLU A 2 3.88 44.34 -22.57
CA GLU A 2 3.36 43.26 -21.72
C GLU A 2 1.89 43.42 -21.35
N ALA A 3 1.23 42.28 -21.10
CA ALA A 3 0.10 42.21 -20.19
C ALA A 3 0.32 41.05 -19.21
N LYS A 4 0.41 41.44 -17.94
CA LYS A 4 0.62 40.66 -16.73
C LYS A 4 -0.73 40.13 -16.25
N THR A 5 -0.83 38.84 -15.93
CA THR A 5 -1.85 38.32 -15.01
C THR A 5 -1.26 37.28 -14.07
N MET A 6 -1.64 37.44 -12.81
CA MET A 6 -1.17 36.76 -11.61
C MET A 6 -1.83 35.39 -11.41
N SER A 7 -1.09 34.53 -10.69
CA SER A 7 -1.54 33.61 -9.63
C SER A 7 -2.60 32.55 -9.96
N HIS A 8 -2.24 31.27 -9.81
CA HIS A 8 -2.67 30.47 -8.64
C HIS A 8 -1.70 29.29 -8.46
N SER A 9 -1.09 29.27 -7.27
CA SER A 9 -0.38 28.13 -6.68
C SER A 9 -1.39 27.07 -6.20
N ASN A 10 -1.05 25.79 -6.31
CA ASN A 10 -1.31 24.74 -5.30
C ASN A 10 -0.73 23.41 -5.80
N SER A 11 0.43 23.00 -5.29
CA SER A 11 0.54 22.12 -4.11
C SER A 11 0.16 20.67 -4.41
N SER A 12 1.14 19.89 -4.88
CA SER A 12 1.11 18.41 -4.82
C SER A 12 2.51 17.82 -4.76
N THR A 13 3.37 18.40 -3.90
CA THR A 13 4.72 17.90 -3.64
C THR A 13 5.02 17.65 -2.15
N HIS A 14 4.03 17.73 -1.27
CA HIS A 14 4.24 17.67 0.19
C HIS A 14 4.00 16.30 0.86
N LEU A 15 4.03 15.19 0.13
CA LEU A 15 3.88 13.84 0.73
C LEU A 15 5.06 12.89 0.50
N VAL A 16 6.22 13.39 0.07
CA VAL A 16 7.39 12.53 -0.26
C VAL A 16 8.61 12.77 0.65
N ALA A 17 8.48 13.52 1.74
CA ALA A 17 9.64 13.87 2.58
C ALA A 17 9.47 13.73 4.10
N HIS A 18 8.53 12.91 4.59
CA HIS A 18 8.31 12.73 6.05
C HIS A 18 8.78 11.39 6.63
N ALA A 19 9.62 10.63 5.92
CA ALA A 19 10.29 9.43 6.48
C ALA A 19 11.79 9.62 6.70
N ARG A 20 12.29 10.86 6.65
CA ARG A 20 13.67 11.17 7.04
C ARG A 20 13.66 12.28 8.08
N THR A 21 14.24 11.96 9.24
CA THR A 21 14.50 12.85 10.38
C THR A 21 13.28 13.39 11.14
N VAL A 22 12.81 12.61 12.12
CA VAL A 22 12.24 13.21 13.34
C VAL A 22 13.42 13.70 14.18
N ARG A 23 13.77 14.98 14.03
CA ARG A 23 14.48 15.74 15.07
C ARG A 23 13.47 16.74 15.62
N PHE A 24 12.95 16.47 16.82
CA PHE A 24 12.37 17.51 17.64
C PHE A 24 13.44 17.93 18.65
N GLY A 25 13.92 19.17 18.53
CA GLY A 25 14.74 19.86 19.50
C GLY A 25 14.03 21.12 19.98
N GLY A 26 14.12 21.36 21.29
CA GLY A 26 13.51 22.44 22.08
C GLY A 26 13.10 21.85 23.45
N ASP A 27 14.06 21.56 24.36
CA ASP A 27 14.60 22.48 25.40
C ASP A 27 13.48 22.86 26.40
N ASP A 28 13.40 22.43 27.67
CA ASP A 28 14.41 22.07 28.69
C ASP A 28 14.00 20.78 29.43
N GLY A 29 14.79 19.72 29.36
CA GLY A 29 14.50 18.50 30.12
C GLY A 29 15.53 17.40 29.90
N ASP A 30 16.53 17.39 30.79
CA ASP A 30 17.46 16.29 31.13
C ASP A 30 17.79 15.26 30.01
N PRO A 31 18.99 15.31 29.40
CA PRO A 31 19.41 14.37 28.36
C PRO A 31 19.61 12.92 28.85
N ALA A 32 19.38 12.62 30.14
CA ALA A 32 19.51 11.27 30.69
C ALA A 32 18.25 10.38 30.53
N ALA A 33 17.12 10.90 30.05
CA ALA A 33 15.84 10.16 30.06
C ALA A 33 15.55 9.29 28.81
N TRP A 34 16.38 9.33 27.77
CA TRP A 34 16.11 8.58 26.52
C TRP A 34 16.76 7.20 26.52
N SER A 35 16.41 6.37 27.50
CA SER A 35 16.48 4.91 27.37
C SER A 35 15.11 4.37 26.99
N THR A 36 14.72 4.47 25.71
CA THR A 36 13.55 3.76 25.17
C THR A 36 13.70 3.49 23.67
N GLY A 37 14.73 2.71 23.30
CA GLY A 37 14.78 2.09 21.96
C GLY A 37 13.60 1.14 21.69
N GLU A 38 12.97 0.64 22.76
CA GLU A 38 11.85 -0.31 22.73
C GLU A 38 10.49 0.35 22.42
N SER A 39 10.32 1.64 22.75
CA SER A 39 9.06 2.37 22.56
C SER A 39 8.79 2.68 21.08
N ILE A 40 9.83 3.03 20.32
CA ILE A 40 9.68 3.47 18.92
C ILE A 40 9.38 2.28 17.99
N ALA A 41 9.94 1.10 18.28
CA ALA A 41 9.74 -0.11 17.48
C ALA A 41 8.30 -0.63 17.56
N GLY A 42 7.72 -0.70 18.76
CA GLY A 42 6.34 -1.14 18.95
C GLY A 42 5.32 -0.27 18.21
N TYR A 43 5.46 1.05 18.27
CA TYR A 43 4.59 1.97 17.51
C TYR A 43 4.73 1.82 15.99
N ALA A 44 5.94 1.52 15.49
CA ALA A 44 6.17 1.32 14.07
C ALA A 44 5.50 0.02 13.57
N PHE A 45 5.55 -1.06 14.36
CA PHE A 45 4.88 -2.31 14.03
C PHE A 45 3.35 -2.14 14.02
N GLU A 46 2.77 -1.56 15.08
CA GLU A 46 1.33 -1.30 15.15
C GLU A 46 0.84 -0.43 13.98
N THR A 47 1.63 0.59 13.62
CA THR A 47 1.34 1.45 12.47
C THR A 47 1.35 0.65 11.17
N ALA A 48 2.36 -0.20 10.95
CA ALA A 48 2.44 -1.03 9.76
C ALA A 48 1.28 -2.02 9.67
N LEU A 49 0.94 -2.68 10.78
CA LEU A 49 -0.19 -3.60 10.86
C LEU A 49 -1.50 -2.89 10.54
N CYS A 50 -1.74 -1.73 11.14
CA CYS A 50 -2.92 -0.91 10.86
C CYS A 50 -3.00 -0.50 9.38
N LEU A 51 -1.87 -0.12 8.77
CA LEU A 51 -1.82 0.22 7.34
C LEU A 51 -2.15 -0.99 6.46
N VAL A 52 -1.64 -2.19 6.78
CA VAL A 52 -2.00 -3.42 6.08
C VAL A 52 -3.51 -3.68 6.18
N GLU A 53 -4.06 -3.66 7.40
CA GLU A 53 -5.46 -3.96 7.65
C GLU A 53 -6.41 -2.94 7.02
N SER A 54 -6.00 -1.67 6.94
CA SER A 54 -6.77 -0.61 6.27
C SER A 54 -6.97 -0.83 4.77
N GLN A 55 -6.24 -1.77 4.16
CA GLN A 55 -6.43 -2.16 2.76
C GLN A 55 -7.53 -3.23 2.60
N SER A 56 -7.95 -3.88 3.69
CA SER A 56 -9.01 -4.90 3.67
C SER A 56 -10.31 -4.33 3.09
N PRO A 57 -10.89 -4.97 2.07
CA PRO A 57 -12.21 -4.62 1.59
C PRO A 57 -13.35 -5.16 2.47
N LEU A 58 -13.04 -5.97 3.48
CA LEU A 58 -14.01 -6.44 4.48
C LEU A 58 -14.09 -5.47 5.67
N LEU A 59 -12.97 -4.86 6.05
CA LEU A 59 -12.92 -3.85 7.12
C LEU A 59 -13.33 -2.45 6.64
N ARG A 60 -13.18 -2.18 5.33
CA ARG A 60 -13.72 -0.98 4.69
C ARG A 60 -14.83 -1.37 3.72
N PRO A 61 -16.08 -0.88 3.90
CA PRO A 61 -17.07 -0.94 2.85
C PRO A 61 -16.48 -0.36 1.56
N ALA A 62 -16.80 -0.96 0.40
CA ALA A 62 -16.39 -0.41 -0.89
C ALA A 62 -16.73 1.08 -0.91
N GLU A 63 -15.72 1.93 -1.10
CA GLU A 63 -15.90 3.37 -1.10
C GLU A 63 -17.05 3.71 -2.05
N ARG A 64 -18.04 4.47 -1.57
CA ARG A 64 -19.08 5.06 -2.41
C ARG A 64 -18.39 6.09 -3.30
N SER A 65 -17.71 5.62 -4.33
CA SER A 65 -17.12 6.47 -5.33
C SER A 65 -18.27 7.05 -6.15
N GLU A 66 -18.52 8.35 -5.97
CA GLU A 66 -19.43 9.13 -6.83
C GLU A 66 -18.88 9.32 -8.25
N ALA A 67 -17.73 8.71 -8.57
CA ALA A 67 -17.18 8.73 -9.92
C ALA A 67 -18.09 7.98 -10.89
N ALA A 68 -18.59 8.70 -11.89
CA ALA A 68 -19.22 8.14 -13.07
C ALA A 68 -18.24 7.15 -13.72
N GLY A 69 -18.60 5.87 -13.69
CA GLY A 69 -17.77 4.78 -14.17
C GLY A 69 -18.44 3.43 -13.95
N ASP A 70 -18.10 2.46 -14.79
CA ASP A 70 -18.55 1.08 -14.64
C ASP A 70 -17.98 0.47 -13.35
N ILE A 71 -18.77 -0.38 -12.67
CA ILE A 71 -18.39 -1.08 -11.44
C ILE A 71 -17.10 -1.87 -11.66
N ALA A 72 -16.95 -2.52 -12.83
CA ALA A 72 -15.76 -3.32 -13.10
C ALA A 72 -14.49 -2.46 -13.20
N GLN A 73 -14.60 -1.25 -13.77
CA GLN A 73 -13.51 -0.29 -13.80
C GLN A 73 -13.09 0.13 -12.39
N ARG A 74 -14.06 0.49 -11.54
CA ARG A 74 -13.80 0.89 -10.15
C ARG A 74 -13.13 -0.22 -9.35
N HIS A 75 -13.61 -1.46 -9.49
CA HIS A 75 -13.00 -2.61 -8.80
C HIS A 75 -11.57 -2.88 -9.29
N THR A 76 -11.31 -2.74 -10.59
CA THR A 76 -9.95 -2.89 -11.14
C THR A 76 -9.01 -1.80 -10.60
N GLN A 77 -9.47 -0.55 -10.53
CA GLN A 77 -8.70 0.55 -9.96
C GLN A 77 -8.44 0.36 -8.47
N ALA A 78 -9.45 -0.07 -7.70
CA ALA A 78 -9.32 -0.36 -6.28
C ALA A 78 -8.30 -1.49 -6.03
N LEU A 79 -8.38 -2.58 -6.79
CA LEU A 79 -7.40 -3.67 -6.71
C LEU A 79 -5.98 -3.15 -7.00
N SER A 80 -5.80 -2.42 -8.10
CA SER A 80 -4.50 -1.90 -8.50
C SER A 80 -3.87 -0.99 -7.45
N SER A 81 -4.64 -0.01 -6.94
CA SER A 81 -4.17 0.94 -5.95
C SER A 81 -3.77 0.26 -4.64
N ARG A 82 -4.63 -0.63 -4.11
CA ARG A 82 -4.40 -1.29 -2.82
C ARG A 82 -3.26 -2.31 -2.88
N ILE A 83 -3.13 -3.05 -3.98
CA ILE A 83 -2.00 -3.97 -4.19
C ILE A 83 -0.68 -3.19 -4.28
N TRP A 84 -0.66 -2.05 -4.95
CA TRP A 84 0.53 -1.21 -5.02
C TRP A 84 0.92 -0.64 -3.64
N GLN A 85 -0.06 -0.15 -2.88
CA GLN A 85 0.18 0.35 -1.51
C GLN A 85 0.72 -0.76 -0.60
N LEU A 86 0.13 -1.96 -0.66
CA LEU A 86 0.57 -3.09 0.15
C LEU A 86 1.98 -3.56 -0.22
N ALA A 87 2.30 -3.66 -1.51
CA ALA A 87 3.65 -4.00 -1.96
C ALA A 87 4.68 -2.99 -1.44
N ARG A 88 4.41 -1.68 -1.59
CA ARG A 88 5.31 -0.62 -1.10
C ARG A 88 5.49 -0.62 0.41
N LEU A 89 4.43 -0.93 1.16
CA LEU A 89 4.52 -1.02 2.61
C LEU A 89 5.44 -2.17 3.02
N LEU A 90 5.26 -3.35 2.41
CA LEU A 90 6.10 -4.52 2.70
C LEU A 90 7.56 -4.32 2.30
N ASP A 91 7.82 -3.60 1.21
CA ASP A 91 9.16 -3.16 0.83
C ASP A 91 9.81 -2.25 1.85
N HIS A 92 9.05 -1.31 2.40
CA HIS A 92 9.59 -0.30 3.30
C HIS A 92 9.94 -0.86 4.68
N VAL A 93 9.22 -1.89 5.12
CA VAL A 93 9.37 -2.50 6.44
C VAL A 93 10.29 -3.74 6.44
N ASP A 94 10.82 -4.13 5.28
CA ASP A 94 11.77 -5.25 5.20
C ASP A 94 13.01 -4.95 6.06
N GLY A 95 13.36 -5.90 6.94
CA GLY A 95 14.45 -5.77 7.90
C GLY A 95 14.25 -4.74 9.02
N THR A 96 13.05 -4.16 9.16
CA THR A 96 12.73 -3.17 10.21
C THR A 96 12.26 -3.83 11.52
N PHE A 97 11.54 -4.94 11.40
CA PHE A 97 10.89 -5.65 12.51
C PHE A 97 11.62 -6.94 12.87
N ASP A 98 11.38 -7.44 14.08
CA ASP A 98 11.89 -8.76 14.45
C ASP A 98 11.15 -9.88 13.69
N ALA A 99 11.59 -11.13 13.89
CA ALA A 99 11.04 -12.27 13.16
C ALA A 99 9.55 -12.54 13.50
N ASP A 100 9.13 -12.26 14.73
CA ASP A 100 7.78 -12.53 15.20
C ASP A 100 6.81 -11.47 14.68
N GLU A 101 7.19 -10.19 14.79
CA GLU A 101 6.49 -9.05 14.21
C GLU A 101 6.38 -9.17 12.69
N THR A 102 7.49 -9.48 12.01
CA THR A 102 7.51 -9.71 10.56
C THR A 102 6.53 -10.81 10.17
N ARG A 103 6.52 -11.93 10.91
CA ARG A 103 5.62 -13.05 10.67
C ARG A 103 4.15 -12.64 10.84
N VAL A 104 3.81 -11.89 11.88
CA VAL A 104 2.44 -11.38 12.09
C VAL A 104 2.03 -10.44 10.96
N LEU A 105 2.90 -9.51 10.58
CA LEU A 105 2.64 -8.56 9.49
C LEU A 105 2.40 -9.29 8.16
N LEU A 106 3.19 -10.33 7.86
CA LEU A 106 3.03 -11.14 6.66
C LEU A 106 1.74 -11.94 6.65
N GLN A 107 1.32 -12.49 7.79
CA GLN A 107 0.03 -13.17 7.90
C GLN A 107 -1.14 -12.21 7.65
N ALA A 108 -1.08 -10.99 8.21
CA ALA A 108 -2.07 -9.96 7.95
C ALA A 108 -2.07 -9.55 6.46
N ALA A 109 -0.89 -9.36 5.86
CA ALA A 109 -0.78 -9.00 4.45
C ALA A 109 -1.27 -10.12 3.52
N ALA A 110 -1.03 -11.39 3.86
CA ALA A 110 -1.52 -12.54 3.11
C ALA A 110 -3.05 -12.60 3.12
N ARG A 111 -3.65 -12.42 4.30
CA ARG A 111 -5.10 -12.35 4.49
C ARG A 111 -5.70 -11.25 3.63
N VAL A 112 -5.19 -10.02 3.78
CA VAL A 112 -5.70 -8.85 3.06
C VAL A 112 -5.51 -8.97 1.54
N THR A 113 -4.37 -9.48 1.08
CA THR A 113 -4.14 -9.73 -0.36
C THR A 113 -5.15 -10.73 -0.92
N SER A 114 -5.45 -11.80 -0.16
CA SER A 114 -6.44 -12.81 -0.56
C SER A 114 -7.85 -12.22 -0.63
N GLU A 115 -8.22 -11.37 0.33
CA GLU A 115 -9.50 -10.64 0.32
C GLU A 115 -9.61 -9.72 -0.90
N LEU A 116 -8.54 -8.96 -1.22
CA LEU A 116 -8.50 -8.08 -2.38
C LEU A 116 -8.68 -8.84 -3.70
N ILE A 117 -7.95 -9.95 -3.88
CA ILE A 117 -8.07 -10.80 -5.06
C ILE A 117 -9.48 -11.40 -5.13
N THR A 118 -10.02 -11.88 -4.02
CA THR A 118 -11.35 -12.51 -3.98
C THR A 118 -12.45 -11.51 -4.32
N MET A 119 -12.41 -10.30 -3.75
CA MET A 119 -13.47 -9.32 -3.94
C MET A 119 -13.38 -8.58 -5.29
N PHE A 120 -12.16 -8.22 -5.73
CA PHE A 120 -11.98 -7.36 -6.90
C PHE A 120 -11.39 -8.09 -8.12
N GLY A 121 -10.72 -9.22 -7.92
CA GLY A 121 -10.11 -10.02 -8.99
C GLY A 121 -11.07 -10.42 -10.11
N PRO A 122 -12.29 -10.93 -9.83
CA PRO A 122 -13.23 -11.31 -10.89
C PRO A 122 -13.62 -10.15 -11.81
N ALA A 123 -13.65 -8.91 -11.31
CA ALA A 123 -13.93 -7.74 -12.13
C ALA A 123 -12.76 -7.38 -13.04
N ALA A 124 -11.52 -7.47 -12.53
CA ALA A 124 -10.31 -7.27 -13.31
C ALA A 124 -10.16 -8.35 -14.41
N GLU A 125 -10.47 -9.61 -14.08
CA GLU A 125 -10.48 -10.72 -15.05
C GLU A 125 -11.47 -10.49 -16.19
N ARG A 126 -12.72 -10.14 -15.87
CA ARG A 126 -13.73 -9.82 -16.89
C ARG A 126 -13.28 -8.65 -17.76
N ARG A 127 -12.76 -7.59 -17.14
CA ARG A 127 -12.29 -6.41 -17.89
C ARG A 127 -11.10 -6.74 -18.79
N ALA A 128 -10.20 -7.64 -18.38
CA ALA A 128 -9.05 -8.04 -19.19
C ALA A 128 -9.44 -8.75 -20.50
N ILE A 129 -10.58 -9.43 -20.53
CA ILE A 129 -11.07 -10.17 -21.71
C ILE A 129 -12.18 -9.45 -22.48
N ASP A 130 -12.69 -8.33 -21.96
CA ASP A 130 -13.81 -7.59 -22.54
C ASP A 130 -13.40 -6.87 -23.83
N ALA A 131 -13.83 -7.39 -24.97
CA ALA A 131 -13.53 -6.82 -26.29
C ALA A 131 -14.12 -5.42 -26.53
N THR A 132 -15.10 -4.99 -25.70
CA THR A 132 -15.68 -3.64 -25.78
C THR A 132 -14.79 -2.59 -25.11
N VAL A 133 -13.82 -3.02 -24.29
CA VAL A 133 -12.87 -2.18 -23.58
C VAL A 133 -11.58 -2.01 -24.41
N SER A 134 -10.96 -0.83 -24.32
CA SER A 134 -9.75 -0.53 -25.09
C SER A 134 -8.62 -1.53 -24.78
N HIS A 135 -7.75 -1.78 -25.75
CA HIS A 135 -6.63 -2.71 -25.58
C HIS A 135 -5.73 -2.33 -24.38
N ALA A 136 -5.50 -1.03 -24.18
CA ALA A 136 -4.70 -0.52 -23.06
C ALA A 136 -5.35 -0.82 -21.70
N GLU A 137 -6.67 -0.63 -21.58
CA GLU A 137 -7.39 -0.92 -20.35
C GLU A 137 -7.47 -2.42 -20.06
N ARG A 138 -7.63 -3.26 -21.09
CA ARG A 138 -7.54 -4.72 -20.96
C ARG A 138 -6.17 -5.16 -20.44
N GLY A 139 -5.11 -4.62 -21.02
CA GLY A 139 -3.73 -4.88 -20.58
C GLY A 139 -3.52 -4.46 -19.12
N SER A 140 -3.95 -3.25 -18.76
CA SER A 140 -3.87 -2.75 -17.38
C SER A 140 -4.61 -3.63 -16.38
N ALA A 141 -5.80 -4.13 -16.73
CA ALA A 141 -6.56 -5.05 -15.88
C ALA A 141 -5.86 -6.42 -15.71
N ALA A 142 -5.28 -6.96 -16.78
CA ALA A 142 -4.50 -8.19 -16.73
C ALA A 142 -3.24 -8.04 -15.87
N ASP A 143 -2.50 -6.94 -16.05
CA ASP A 143 -1.29 -6.63 -15.28
C ASP A 143 -1.60 -6.45 -13.80
N CYS A 144 -2.72 -5.79 -13.48
CA CYS A 144 -3.18 -5.61 -12.10
C CYS A 144 -3.40 -6.96 -11.40
N LEU A 145 -4.09 -7.88 -12.05
CA LEU A 145 -4.34 -9.22 -11.52
C LEU A 145 -3.04 -10.04 -11.38
N ALA A 146 -2.15 -9.95 -12.37
CA ALA A 146 -0.86 -10.62 -12.35
C ALA A 146 -0.01 -10.13 -11.16
N ARG A 147 0.05 -8.81 -10.94
CA ARG A 147 0.75 -8.21 -9.78
C ARG A 147 0.15 -8.63 -8.45
N ALA A 148 -1.17 -8.69 -8.36
CA ALA A 148 -1.86 -9.13 -7.14
C ALA A 148 -1.48 -10.59 -6.78
N ARG A 149 -1.52 -11.49 -7.78
CA ARG A 149 -1.12 -12.89 -7.61
C ARG A 149 0.36 -13.04 -7.28
N GLN A 150 1.23 -12.27 -7.94
CA GLN A 150 2.65 -12.24 -7.65
C GLN A 150 2.91 -11.79 -6.21
N LEU A 151 2.24 -10.74 -5.73
CA LEU A 151 2.35 -10.28 -4.35
C LEU A 151 1.91 -11.37 -3.37
N ALA A 152 0.76 -12.01 -3.60
CA ALA A 152 0.26 -13.10 -2.76
C ALA A 152 1.25 -14.26 -2.67
N GLN A 153 1.84 -14.67 -3.80
CA GLN A 153 2.85 -15.72 -3.85
C GLN A 153 4.07 -15.35 -3.03
N ARG A 154 4.55 -14.11 -3.15
CA ARG A 154 5.75 -13.65 -2.46
C ARG A 154 5.57 -13.55 -0.96
N ILE A 155 4.42 -13.05 -0.51
CA ILE A 155 4.05 -13.05 0.90
C ILE A 155 4.01 -14.49 1.42
N SER A 156 3.40 -15.42 0.67
CA SER A 156 3.33 -16.83 1.06
C SER A 156 4.71 -17.49 1.18
N THR A 157 5.60 -17.24 0.22
CA THR A 157 6.98 -17.73 0.25
C THR A 157 7.75 -17.18 1.46
N ALA A 158 7.57 -15.90 1.78
CA ALA A 158 8.24 -15.27 2.92
C ALA A 158 7.68 -15.73 4.26
N ALA A 159 6.36 -15.86 4.38
CA ALA A 159 5.70 -16.37 5.58
C ALA A 159 6.08 -17.84 5.87
N ALA A 160 6.40 -18.62 4.85
CA ALA A 160 6.90 -19.99 4.99
C ALA A 160 8.38 -20.06 5.42
N GLY A 161 9.06 -18.93 5.60
CA GLY A 161 10.48 -18.88 5.97
C GLY A 161 11.44 -19.32 4.85
N LEU A 162 10.95 -19.38 3.60
CA LEU A 162 11.71 -19.92 2.47
C LEU A 162 12.56 -18.86 1.73
N ALA A 163 12.35 -17.56 1.98
CA ALA A 163 13.20 -16.46 1.51
C ALA A 163 12.83 -15.12 2.19
N PRO A 164 13.79 -14.18 2.40
CA PRO A 164 13.46 -12.78 2.73
C PRO A 164 12.71 -12.11 1.56
N ILE A 165 11.84 -11.14 1.87
CA ILE A 165 10.96 -10.53 0.87
C ILE A 165 11.72 -9.50 0.02
N ARG A 166 12.44 -9.94 -0.99
CA ARG A 166 13.06 -9.01 -1.94
C ARG A 166 12.09 -8.64 -3.06
N PHE A 167 11.52 -7.42 -3.05
CA PHE A 167 10.88 -6.89 -4.26
C PHE A 167 11.96 -6.27 -5.16
N ALA A 168 12.05 -6.73 -6.41
CA ALA A 168 12.89 -6.09 -7.41
C ALA A 168 12.31 -4.70 -7.73
N ALA A 169 13.20 -3.69 -7.73
CA ALA A 169 12.91 -2.30 -8.07
C ALA A 169 12.48 -2.14 -9.54
#